data_AF-A0A0S9KV66-F1
#
_entry.id   AF-A0A0S9KV66-F1
#
_cell.length_a   1.000
_cell.length_b   1.000
_cell.length_c   1.000
_cell.angle_alpha   90.00
_cell.angle_beta   90.00
_cell.angle_gamma   90.00
#
_symmetry.space_group_name_H-M   'P 1'
#
loop_
_entity.id
_entity.type
_entity.pdbx_description
1 polymer ?
#
loop_
_entity_poly.entity_id
_entity_poly.type
_entity_poly.pdbx_seq_one_letter_code
_entity_poly.pdbx_strand_id
1 'polypeptide(L)'
;MLCGIALAGSAHATLVRTADAEIRGTFQYDFDAGVEVMFNDADVFWNQLSNTARSLNTGYPSSSARLYAFGSVDFNAITESQLMALVYTADPIEGPPAAGSLLQVDDVFAVQTTQGNYVKAIVTGYDNGVADRAYYDLHIRYALYDGHPVTGTVPEPASAVLLGLGLAGLAWQTRRRREHATR
;
A
#
# COMPACT_ATOMS: atom_id res chain seq x y z
N MET A 1 28.16 28.41 -15.71
CA MET A 1 27.96 27.22 -14.85
C MET A 1 26.47 27.14 -14.56
N LEU A 2 25.70 26.47 -15.42
CA LEU A 2 24.25 26.31 -15.21
C LEU A 2 24.05 25.17 -14.21
N CYS A 3 23.47 25.49 -13.05
CA CYS A 3 23.02 24.52 -12.08
C CYS A 3 21.73 23.90 -12.61
N GLY A 4 21.81 22.65 -13.09
CA GLY A 4 20.62 21.89 -13.49
C GLY A 4 19.84 21.49 -12.25
N ILE A 5 18.63 22.03 -12.10
CA ILE A 5 17.67 21.56 -11.10
C ILE A 5 17.22 20.17 -11.57
N ALA A 6 17.76 19.13 -10.92
CA ALA A 6 17.20 17.79 -11.05
C ALA A 6 15.82 17.80 -10.37
N LEU A 7 14.77 17.70 -11.17
CA LEU A 7 13.42 17.42 -10.69
C LEU A 7 13.42 16.01 -10.08
N ALA A 8 13.45 15.93 -8.76
CA ALA A 8 13.28 14.67 -8.06
C ALA A 8 11.81 14.23 -8.24
N GLY A 9 11.57 13.22 -9.07
CA GLY A 9 10.27 12.56 -9.13
C GLY A 9 10.06 11.77 -7.84
N SER A 10 8.98 12.03 -7.12
CA SER A 10 8.57 11.19 -5.98
C SER A 10 8.03 9.87 -6.53
N ALA A 11 8.67 8.76 -6.18
CA ALA A 11 8.14 7.43 -6.45
C ALA A 11 6.88 7.20 -5.60
N HIS A 12 5.85 6.63 -6.22
CA HIS A 12 4.56 6.37 -5.58
C HIS A 12 4.01 5.04 -6.11
N ALA A 13 3.52 4.19 -5.21
CA ALA A 13 2.86 2.94 -5.57
C ALA A 13 1.44 3.24 -6.07
N THR A 14 0.97 2.57 -7.12
CA THR A 14 -0.38 2.84 -7.67
C THR A 14 -1.39 1.92 -7.01
N LEU A 15 -2.55 2.43 -6.58
CA LEU A 15 -3.62 1.58 -6.07
C LEU A 15 -4.10 0.60 -7.16
N VAL A 16 -3.98 -0.70 -6.88
CA VAL A 16 -4.41 -1.79 -7.77
C VAL A 16 -5.84 -2.22 -7.44
N ARG A 17 -6.13 -2.46 -6.15
CA ARG A 17 -7.43 -2.98 -5.70
C ARG A 17 -7.72 -2.63 -4.25
N THR A 18 -8.99 -2.45 -3.93
CA THR A 18 -9.52 -2.53 -2.55
C THR A 18 -10.50 -3.69 -2.47
N ALA A 19 -10.43 -4.50 -1.41
CA ALA A 19 -11.35 -5.62 -1.21
C ALA A 19 -11.53 -5.95 0.27
N ASP A 20 -12.66 -6.59 0.58
CA ASP A 20 -12.90 -7.27 1.84
C ASP A 20 -12.53 -8.75 1.68
N ALA A 21 -11.99 -9.36 2.72
CA ALA A 21 -11.59 -10.77 2.71
C ALA A 21 -11.77 -11.41 4.08
N GLU A 22 -12.08 -12.70 4.04
CA GLU A 22 -11.99 -13.61 5.18
C GLU A 22 -10.78 -14.51 4.97
N ILE A 23 -9.93 -14.63 5.99
CA ILE A 23 -8.85 -15.61 6.05
C ILE A 23 -9.18 -16.59 7.16
N ARG A 24 -9.54 -17.81 6.78
CA ARG A 24 -9.98 -18.85 7.70
C ARG A 24 -8.84 -19.36 8.57
N GLY A 25 -9.17 -19.79 9.78
CA GLY A 25 -8.29 -20.63 10.57
C GLY A 25 -8.29 -22.06 10.00
N THR A 26 -7.19 -22.71 9.65
CA THR A 26 -5.80 -22.30 9.55
C THR A 26 -5.42 -22.29 8.06
N PHE A 27 -5.64 -21.16 7.37
CA PHE A 27 -5.49 -20.99 5.92
C PHE A 27 -4.56 -19.83 5.57
N GLN A 28 -4.04 -19.86 4.34
CA GLN A 28 -3.13 -18.86 3.81
C GLN A 28 -3.83 -18.01 2.76
N TYR A 29 -3.35 -16.79 2.55
CA TYR A 29 -3.95 -15.83 1.62
C TYR A 29 -2.89 -15.19 0.72
N ASP A 30 -3.22 -15.08 -0.56
CA ASP A 30 -2.48 -14.35 -1.58
C ASP A 30 -3.24 -13.04 -1.87
N PHE A 31 -2.65 -11.90 -1.52
CA PHE A 31 -3.28 -10.60 -1.71
C PHE A 31 -3.28 -10.15 -3.17
N ASP A 32 -2.31 -10.59 -3.96
CA ASP A 32 -2.16 -10.28 -5.37
C ASP A 32 -3.26 -10.98 -6.19
N ALA A 33 -3.51 -12.26 -5.91
CA ALA A 33 -4.62 -13.01 -6.50
C ALA A 33 -5.98 -12.68 -5.83
N GLY A 34 -5.97 -12.29 -4.55
CA GLY A 34 -7.19 -12.02 -3.78
C GLY A 34 -7.96 -13.29 -3.41
N VAL A 35 -7.23 -14.37 -3.09
CA VAL A 35 -7.81 -15.68 -2.77
C VAL A 35 -7.03 -16.37 -1.66
N GLU A 36 -7.70 -17.28 -0.95
CA GLU A 36 -7.00 -18.24 -0.11
C GLU A 36 -6.28 -19.28 -0.96
N VAL A 37 -5.08 -19.64 -0.55
CA VAL A 37 -4.23 -20.63 -1.21
C VAL A 37 -3.77 -21.69 -0.23
N MET A 38 -3.53 -22.90 -0.74
CA MET A 38 -3.08 -24.04 0.08
C MET A 38 -1.56 -23.99 0.31
N PHE A 39 -0.80 -23.82 -0.76
CA PHE A 39 0.67 -23.82 -0.76
C PHE A 39 1.17 -22.95 -1.91
N ASN A 40 2.38 -22.39 -1.74
CA ASN A 40 3.03 -21.49 -2.70
C ASN A 40 2.22 -20.20 -2.92
N ASP A 41 2.90 -19.13 -3.30
CA ASP A 41 2.31 -17.80 -3.58
C ASP A 41 1.59 -17.10 -2.41
N ALA A 42 1.41 -17.78 -1.27
CA ALA A 42 0.88 -17.20 -0.05
C ALA A 42 1.75 -16.05 0.47
N ASP A 43 1.09 -14.92 0.74
CA ASP A 43 1.72 -13.79 1.41
C ASP A 43 1.64 -13.94 2.93
N VAL A 44 0.46 -14.33 3.42
CA VAL A 44 0.20 -14.47 4.85
C VAL A 44 -0.46 -15.77 5.19
N PHE A 45 -0.30 -16.16 6.46
CA PHE A 45 -0.90 -17.35 7.03
C PHE A 45 -1.55 -16.99 8.36
N TRP A 46 -2.88 -17.11 8.43
CA TRP A 46 -3.61 -16.96 9.68
C TRP A 46 -3.57 -18.27 10.46
N ASN A 47 -2.74 -18.30 11.51
CA ASN A 47 -2.36 -19.54 12.16
C ASN A 47 -3.03 -19.71 13.53
N GLN A 48 -3.75 -20.81 13.70
CA GLN A 48 -4.29 -21.25 14.99
C GLN A 48 -3.24 -22.10 15.73
N LEU A 49 -2.35 -21.44 16.48
CA LEU A 49 -1.24 -22.08 17.19
C LEU A 49 -1.72 -23.00 18.33
N SER A 50 -2.80 -22.60 19.00
CA SER A 50 -3.45 -23.40 20.04
C SER A 50 -4.93 -22.98 20.18
N ASN A 51 -5.64 -23.51 21.18
CA ASN A 51 -7.01 -23.07 21.47
C ASN A 51 -7.09 -21.58 21.87
N THR A 52 -6.00 -21.00 22.38
CA THR A 52 -5.95 -19.65 22.95
C THR A 52 -4.86 -18.75 22.34
N ALA A 53 -4.12 -19.21 21.33
CA ALA A 53 -3.08 -18.44 20.67
C ALA A 53 -3.26 -18.46 19.15
N ARG A 54 -3.22 -17.28 18.53
CA ARG A 54 -3.24 -17.09 17.09
C ARG A 54 -2.18 -16.08 16.67
N SER A 55 -1.76 -16.15 15.42
CA SER A 55 -0.84 -15.16 14.84
C SER A 55 -1.01 -15.04 13.33
N LEU A 56 -0.75 -13.85 12.82
CA LEU A 56 -0.56 -13.63 11.39
C LEU A 56 0.93 -13.84 11.09
N ASN A 57 1.21 -14.90 10.35
CA ASN A 57 2.56 -15.25 9.92
C ASN A 57 2.74 -14.87 8.45
N THR A 58 4.00 -14.81 8.01
CA THR A 58 4.30 -14.87 6.57
C THR A 58 3.88 -16.22 5.99
N GLY A 59 3.60 -16.27 4.68
CA GLY A 59 3.21 -17.50 4.00
C GLY A 59 4.21 -18.65 4.19
N TYR A 60 3.69 -19.86 4.30
CA TYR A 60 4.41 -21.12 4.51
C TYR A 60 4.34 -22.01 3.24
N PRO A 61 5.39 -22.77 2.87
CA PRO A 61 6.64 -23.00 3.63
C PRO A 61 7.78 -22.02 3.34
N SER A 62 7.70 -21.23 2.27
CA SER A 62 8.83 -20.44 1.77
C SER A 62 8.38 -19.12 1.16
N SER A 63 7.62 -18.31 1.91
CA SER A 63 7.22 -16.98 1.44
C SER A 63 8.35 -15.96 1.63
N SER A 64 8.54 -15.12 0.61
CA SER A 64 9.36 -13.92 0.68
C SER A 64 8.58 -12.72 1.24
N ALA A 65 7.28 -12.86 1.49
CA ALA A 65 6.46 -11.79 2.03
C ALA A 65 6.95 -11.33 3.41
N ARG A 66 6.63 -10.09 3.77
CA ARG A 66 7.06 -9.46 5.02
C ARG A 66 5.91 -8.66 5.63
N LEU A 67 5.90 -8.56 6.95
CA LEU A 67 4.83 -7.97 7.74
C LEU A 67 5.31 -6.70 8.43
N TYR A 68 4.34 -5.83 8.72
CA TYR A 68 4.49 -4.70 9.62
C TYR A 68 3.17 -4.46 10.34
N ALA A 69 3.20 -4.29 11.67
CA ALA A 69 2.02 -3.95 12.44
C ALA A 69 2.03 -2.44 12.77
N PHE A 70 0.97 -1.72 12.39
CA PHE A 70 0.76 -0.36 12.87
C PHE A 70 0.01 -0.36 14.22
N GLY A 71 -0.88 -1.34 14.43
CA GLY A 71 -1.84 -1.33 15.54
C GLY A 71 -2.94 -0.30 15.29
N SER A 72 -3.40 0.36 16.35
CA SER A 72 -4.53 1.29 16.30
C SER A 72 -4.11 2.64 15.69
N VAL A 73 -4.29 2.77 14.38
CA VAL A 73 -4.05 4.00 13.60
C VAL A 73 -5.16 4.19 12.57
N ASP A 74 -5.33 5.41 12.05
CA ASP A 74 -6.29 5.64 10.95
C ASP A 74 -5.80 5.01 9.64
N PHE A 75 -6.52 3.98 9.20
CA PHE A 75 -6.28 3.28 7.93
C PHE A 75 -6.17 4.23 6.73
N ASN A 76 -6.97 5.31 6.69
CA ASN A 76 -6.97 6.26 5.57
C ASN A 76 -5.80 7.23 5.61
N ALA A 77 -5.18 7.43 6.78
CA ALA A 77 -4.03 8.31 6.93
C ALA A 77 -2.72 7.67 6.45
N ILE A 78 -2.68 6.34 6.29
CA ILE A 78 -1.52 5.62 5.77
C ILE A 78 -1.43 5.83 4.26
N THR A 79 -0.41 6.55 3.83
CA THR A 79 -0.09 6.78 2.42
C THR A 79 0.76 5.65 1.86
N GLU A 80 0.72 5.48 0.55
CA GLU A 80 1.60 4.54 -0.15
C GLU A 80 3.08 4.91 -0.05
N SER A 81 3.42 6.20 -0.01
CA SER A 81 4.81 6.61 0.24
C SER A 81 5.32 6.12 1.60
N GLN A 82 4.46 6.08 2.61
CA GLN A 82 4.78 5.50 3.91
C GLN A 82 4.94 3.98 3.80
N LEU A 83 4.02 3.29 3.11
CA LEU A 83 4.11 1.83 2.90
C LEU A 83 5.44 1.41 2.26
N MET A 84 5.92 2.17 1.28
CA MET A 84 7.20 1.93 0.61
C MET A 84 8.43 2.17 1.52
N ALA A 85 8.28 3.03 2.53
CA ALA A 85 9.36 3.42 3.44
C ALA A 85 9.45 2.56 4.71
N LEU A 86 8.47 1.69 4.95
CA LEU A 86 8.46 0.82 6.14
C LEU A 86 9.61 -0.19 6.10
N VAL A 87 10.08 -0.57 7.29
CA VAL A 87 10.98 -1.71 7.48
C VAL A 87 10.12 -2.91 7.86
N TYR A 88 9.79 -3.74 6.87
CA TYR A 88 9.02 -4.96 7.09
C TYR A 88 9.91 -6.09 7.63
N THR A 89 9.33 -6.99 8.41
CA THR A 89 10.05 -8.16 8.99
C THR A 89 9.35 -9.47 8.66
N ALA A 90 9.97 -10.60 8.99
CA ALA A 90 9.32 -11.91 8.89
C ALA A 90 8.67 -12.33 10.22
N ASP A 91 8.68 -11.45 11.23
CA ASP A 91 8.19 -11.77 12.56
C ASP A 91 6.66 -11.87 12.54
N PRO A 92 6.08 -12.90 13.18
CA PRO A 92 4.63 -13.00 13.32
C PRO A 92 4.04 -11.79 14.05
N ILE A 93 2.85 -11.37 13.63
CA ILE A 93 2.03 -10.43 14.40
C ILE A 93 1.12 -11.25 15.32
N GLU A 94 1.25 -11.04 16.62
CA GLU A 94 0.42 -11.72 17.62
C GLU A 94 -1.05 -11.28 17.49
N GLY A 95 -1.96 -12.25 17.47
CA GLY A 95 -3.40 -12.04 17.36
C GLY A 95 -4.16 -12.22 18.69
N PRO A 96 -5.44 -11.86 18.73
CA PRO A 96 -6.27 -12.03 19.93
C PRO A 96 -6.42 -13.53 20.27
N PRO A 97 -6.71 -13.91 21.52
CA PRO A 97 -7.00 -13.06 22.68
C PRO A 97 -5.76 -12.60 23.47
N ALA A 98 -4.55 -12.66 22.89
CA ALA A 98 -3.35 -12.22 23.59
C ALA A 98 -3.46 -10.73 24.01
N ALA A 99 -3.02 -10.42 25.23
CA ALA A 99 -3.15 -9.07 25.80
C ALA A 99 -2.35 -7.99 25.03
N GLY A 100 -1.30 -8.40 24.30
CA GLY A 100 -0.48 -7.52 23.45
C GLY A 100 -0.80 -7.61 21.96
N SER A 101 -1.92 -8.25 21.58
CA SER A 101 -2.30 -8.43 20.19
C SER A 101 -2.39 -7.09 19.45
N LEU A 102 -1.74 -7.03 18.29
CA LEU A 102 -1.78 -5.89 17.34
C LEU A 102 -2.72 -6.17 16.16
N LEU A 103 -3.67 -7.07 16.37
CA LEU A 103 -4.73 -7.45 15.43
C LEU A 103 -6.09 -7.41 16.15
N GLN A 104 -6.35 -6.40 16.98
CA GLN A 104 -7.72 -6.14 17.44
C GLN A 104 -8.56 -5.59 16.28
N VAL A 105 -9.89 -5.61 16.43
CA VAL A 105 -10.76 -4.88 15.49
C VAL A 105 -10.33 -3.43 15.42
N ASP A 106 -10.29 -2.89 14.21
CA ASP A 106 -9.75 -1.57 13.83
C ASP A 106 -8.22 -1.42 13.84
N ASP A 107 -7.46 -2.44 14.27
CA ASP A 107 -6.01 -2.41 14.09
C ASP A 107 -5.63 -2.57 12.62
N VAL A 108 -4.52 -1.92 12.24
CA VAL A 108 -3.99 -1.92 10.90
C VAL A 108 -2.64 -2.63 10.85
N PHE A 109 -2.45 -3.43 9.81
CA PHE A 109 -1.17 -4.03 9.46
C PHE A 109 -0.88 -3.81 7.98
N ALA A 110 0.38 -4.05 7.60
CA ALA A 110 0.82 -4.02 6.21
C ALA A 110 1.59 -5.29 5.85
N VAL A 111 1.54 -5.60 4.56
CA VAL A 111 2.22 -6.75 3.97
C VAL A 111 2.98 -6.26 2.75
N GLN A 112 4.27 -6.59 2.67
CA GLN A 112 4.98 -6.62 1.40
C GLN A 112 4.77 -8.02 0.81
N THR A 113 4.09 -8.13 -0.33
CA THR A 113 3.74 -9.41 -0.93
C THR A 113 4.95 -10.10 -1.53
N THR A 114 4.80 -11.38 -1.86
CA THR A 114 5.84 -12.16 -2.55
C THR A 114 6.22 -11.59 -3.92
N GLN A 115 5.30 -10.88 -4.57
CA GLN A 115 5.51 -10.18 -5.85
C GLN A 115 6.08 -8.75 -5.67
N GLY A 116 6.31 -8.32 -4.43
CA GLY A 116 6.88 -7.00 -4.11
C GLY A 116 5.83 -5.88 -4.03
N ASN A 117 4.54 -6.19 -4.09
CA ASN A 117 3.47 -5.22 -3.91
C ASN A 117 3.28 -4.86 -2.43
N TYR A 118 2.57 -3.77 -2.18
CA TYR A 118 2.32 -3.28 -0.83
C TYR A 118 0.84 -3.36 -0.50
N VAL A 119 0.52 -3.97 0.64
CA VAL A 119 -0.84 -4.04 1.17
C VAL A 119 -0.89 -3.28 2.48
N LYS A 120 -1.95 -2.51 2.68
CA LYS A 120 -2.44 -2.17 4.03
C LYS A 120 -3.78 -2.83 4.25
N ALA A 121 -4.00 -3.38 5.44
CA ALA A 121 -5.22 -4.07 5.81
C ALA A 121 -5.66 -3.63 7.20
N ILE A 122 -6.95 -3.36 7.37
CA ILE A 122 -7.59 -3.15 8.66
C ILE A 122 -8.37 -4.39 9.05
N VAL A 123 -8.25 -4.80 10.31
CA VAL A 123 -9.04 -5.88 10.89
C VAL A 123 -10.48 -5.39 11.09
N THR A 124 -11.43 -6.03 10.44
CA THR A 124 -12.85 -5.64 10.50
C THR A 124 -13.66 -6.53 11.43
N GLY A 125 -13.15 -7.71 11.78
CA GLY A 125 -13.86 -8.63 12.66
C GLY A 125 -13.23 -10.00 12.74
N TYR A 126 -13.92 -10.88 13.45
CA TYR A 126 -13.56 -12.27 13.63
C TYR A 126 -14.82 -13.14 13.70
N ASP A 127 -14.73 -14.36 13.16
CA ASP A 127 -15.74 -15.40 13.36
C ASP A 127 -15.18 -16.58 14.17
N ASN A 128 -16.10 -17.38 14.71
CA ASN A 128 -15.75 -18.60 15.43
C ASN A 128 -15.35 -19.76 14.50
N GLY A 129 -15.60 -19.60 13.20
CA GLY A 129 -15.44 -20.60 12.17
C GLY A 129 -16.11 -21.93 12.46
N VAL A 130 -15.65 -22.98 11.77
CA VAL A 130 -16.18 -24.35 11.91
C VAL A 130 -15.77 -25.03 13.22
N ALA A 131 -14.81 -24.46 13.94
CA ALA A 131 -14.29 -25.01 15.19
C ALA A 131 -15.05 -24.51 16.42
N ASP A 132 -15.96 -23.55 16.27
CA ASP A 132 -16.63 -22.81 17.34
C ASP A 132 -15.64 -22.22 18.37
N ARG A 133 -14.56 -21.61 17.87
CA ARG A 133 -13.50 -21.02 18.70
C ARG A 133 -13.42 -19.53 18.43
N ALA A 134 -13.48 -18.68 19.44
CA ALA A 134 -13.34 -17.24 19.24
C ALA A 134 -12.08 -16.90 18.41
N TYR A 135 -12.17 -15.91 17.52
CA TYR A 135 -11.04 -15.46 16.69
C TYR A 135 -10.48 -16.54 15.75
N TYR A 136 -11.33 -17.44 15.25
CA TYR A 136 -10.88 -18.52 14.37
C TYR A 136 -10.66 -18.02 12.95
N ASP A 137 -11.63 -17.30 12.40
CA ASP A 137 -11.53 -16.72 11.05
C ASP A 137 -11.32 -15.21 11.18
N LEU A 138 -10.36 -14.68 10.42
CA LEU A 138 -9.97 -13.27 10.44
C LEU A 138 -10.67 -12.53 9.28
N HIS A 139 -11.42 -11.48 9.61
CA HIS A 139 -12.02 -10.59 8.61
C HIS A 139 -11.20 -9.32 8.46
N ILE A 140 -10.93 -8.95 7.21
CA ILE A 140 -10.16 -7.74 6.87
C ILE A 140 -10.80 -6.97 5.73
N ARG A 141 -10.46 -5.69 5.68
CA ARG A 141 -10.55 -4.88 4.47
C ARG A 141 -9.16 -4.39 4.11
N TYR A 142 -8.77 -4.48 2.85
CA TYR A 142 -7.41 -4.14 2.42
C TYR A 142 -7.36 -3.31 1.14
N ALA A 143 -6.24 -2.63 0.96
CA ALA A 143 -5.86 -1.93 -0.25
C ALA A 143 -4.49 -2.44 -0.72
N LEU A 144 -4.42 -2.91 -1.95
CA LEU A 144 -3.21 -3.40 -2.64
C LEU A 144 -2.68 -2.30 -3.56
N TYR A 145 -1.38 -2.04 -3.47
CA TYR A 145 -0.65 -1.05 -4.25
C TYR A 145 0.50 -1.72 -5.01
N ASP A 146 0.70 -1.32 -6.27
CA ASP A 146 1.77 -1.83 -7.13
C ASP A 146 3.14 -1.38 -6.62
N GLY A 147 4.00 -2.35 -6.31
CA GLY A 147 5.36 -2.12 -5.82
C GLY A 147 6.35 -1.63 -6.88
N HIS A 148 5.95 -1.58 -8.15
CA HIS A 148 6.76 -1.04 -9.25
C HIS A 148 6.36 0.42 -9.49
N PRO A 149 7.02 1.41 -8.85
CA PRO A 149 6.62 2.79 -8.97
C PRO A 149 6.74 3.28 -10.42
N VAL A 150 5.70 3.92 -10.93
CA VAL A 150 5.78 4.64 -12.20
C VAL A 150 6.67 5.87 -11.98
N THR A 151 7.88 5.86 -12.53
CA THR A 151 8.71 7.06 -12.62
C THR A 151 8.13 7.99 -13.69
N GLY A 152 7.10 8.74 -13.34
CA GLY A 152 6.48 9.73 -14.21
C GLY A 152 6.87 11.14 -13.79
N THR A 153 7.54 11.90 -14.67
CA THR A 153 7.55 13.37 -14.54
C THR A 153 6.13 13.86 -14.84
N VAL A 154 5.33 14.10 -13.81
CA VAL A 154 4.06 14.84 -13.95
C VAL A 154 4.42 16.28 -14.30
N PRO A 155 4.08 16.82 -15.49
CA PRO A 155 4.11 18.25 -15.70
C PRO A 155 2.95 18.81 -14.88
N GLU A 156 3.25 19.48 -13.77
CA GLU A 156 2.20 20.17 -13.02
C GLU A 156 1.43 21.09 -13.99
N PRO A 157 0.09 21.18 -13.90
CA PRO A 157 -0.68 22.09 -14.76
C PRO A 157 -0.20 23.55 -14.65
N ALA A 158 0.44 23.92 -13.54
CA ALA A 158 1.13 25.20 -13.38
C ALA A 158 2.31 25.40 -14.35
N SER A 159 3.09 24.34 -14.64
CA SER A 159 4.20 24.38 -15.59
C SER A 159 3.71 24.49 -17.04
N ALA A 160 2.60 23.84 -17.40
CA ALA A 160 1.98 23.98 -18.72
C ALA A 160 1.42 25.40 -18.94
N VAL A 161 0.83 26.00 -17.91
CA VAL A 161 0.34 27.37 -17.95
C VAL A 161 1.49 28.38 -18.06
N LEU A 162 2.60 28.19 -17.34
CA LEU A 162 3.77 29.07 -17.43
C LEU A 162 4.47 28.99 -18.80
N LEU A 163 4.58 27.80 -19.39
CA LEU A 163 5.14 27.64 -20.75
C LEU A 163 4.22 28.24 -21.82
N GLY A 164 2.90 28.08 -21.68
CA GLY A 164 1.91 28.66 -22.58
C GLY A 164 1.85 30.19 -22.51
N LEU A 165 1.96 30.78 -21.32
CA LEU A 165 1.96 32.23 -21.12
C LEU A 165 3.26 32.87 -21.63
N GLY A 166 4.42 32.21 -21.47
CA GLY A 166 5.71 32.70 -21.95
C GLY A 166 5.78 32.83 -23.47
N LEU A 167 5.24 31.85 -24.21
CA LEU A 167 5.22 31.88 -25.68
C LEU A 167 4.21 32.92 -26.23
N ALA A 168 3.06 33.10 -25.58
CA ALA A 168 2.08 34.11 -25.98
C ALA A 168 2.59 35.56 -25.75
N GLY A 169 3.32 35.80 -24.66
CA GLY A 169 3.92 37.11 -24.36
C GLY A 169 4.95 37.56 -25.40
N LEU A 170 5.79 36.63 -25.87
CA LEU A 170 6.81 36.90 -26.89
C LEU A 170 6.20 37.20 -28.28
N ALA A 171 5.09 36.55 -28.64
CA ALA A 171 4.37 36.83 -29.88
C ALA A 171 3.72 38.22 -29.88
N TRP A 172 3.24 38.70 -28.73
CA TRP A 172 2.62 40.03 -28.64
C TRP A 172 3.66 41.16 -28.62
N GLN A 173 4.82 40.93 -28.01
CA GLN A 173 5.88 41.94 -27.90
C GLN A 173 6.61 42.23 -29.22
N THR A 174 6.70 41.23 -30.12
CA THR A 174 7.32 41.42 -31.44
C THR A 174 6.43 42.19 -32.42
N ARG A 175 5.10 42.15 -32.24
CA ARG A 175 4.14 42.86 -33.11
C ARG A 175 4.18 44.39 -32.88
N ARG A 176 4.30 44.84 -31.63
CA ARG A 176 4.33 46.28 -31.29
C ARG A 176 5.57 47.02 -31.78
N ARG A 177 6.69 46.33 -32.01
CA ARG A 177 7.93 46.97 -32.51
C ARG A 177 7.91 47.26 -34.02
N ARG A 178 6.99 46.66 -34.79
CA ARG A 178 6.87 46.92 -36.24
C ARG A 178 6.00 48.14 -36.57
N GLU A 179 5.17 48.59 -35.64
CA GLU A 179 4.24 49.72 -35.87
C GLU A 179 4.86 51.10 -35.59
N HIS A 180 6.05 51.16 -34.98
CA HIS A 180 6.76 52.41 -34.68
C HIS A 180 7.93 52.74 -35.63
N ALA A 181 8.14 51.96 -36.70
CA ALA A 181 9.24 52.16 -37.65
C ALA A 181 8.85 52.85 -38.98
N THR A 182 7.61 53.34 -39.10
CA THR A 182 7.17 54.13 -40.26
C THR A 182 6.45 55.39 -39.80
N ARG A 183 7.21 56.47 -39.67
CA ARG A 183 6.81 57.84 -39.96
C ARG A 183 8.04 58.73 -40.06
#